data_AF-A0A941LJ24-F1
#
_entry.id   AF-A0A941LJ24-F1
#
_cell.length_a   1.000
_cell.length_b   1.000
_cell.length_c   1.000
_cell.angle_alpha   90.00
_cell.angle_beta   90.00
_cell.angle_gamma   90.00
#
_symmetry.space_group_name_H-M   'P 1'
#
loop_
_entity.id
_entity.type
_entity.pdbx_description
1 polymer ?
#
loop_
_entity_poly.entity_id
_entity_poly.type
_entity_poly.pdbx_seq_one_letter_code
_entity_poly.pdbx_strand_id
1 'polypeptide(L)' 'MRYLIVVEKGPSSYGAYVPDLPGCVAAGESREEVLSLIREAIALHLEGLKEQGQPIPAPASTSDHVEVEAA' A
#
# COMPACT_ATOMS: atom_id res chain seq x y z
N MET A 1 9.06 3.85 10.18
CA MET A 1 9.29 3.79 8.71
C MET A 1 8.03 4.31 8.03
N ARG A 2 8.14 4.90 6.84
CA ARG A 2 6.99 5.40 6.07
C ARG A 2 7.05 4.80 4.67
N TYR A 3 6.09 3.96 4.33
CA TYR A 3 5.94 3.41 2.98
C TYR A 3 4.99 4.27 2.17
N LEU A 4 5.27 4.39 0.88
CA LEU A 4 4.32 4.92 -0.09
C LEU A 4 3.24 3.87 -0.33
N ILE A 5 1.99 4.30 -0.42
CA ILE A 5 0.87 3.45 -0.82
C ILE A 5 0.20 4.06 -2.03
N VAL A 6 -0.30 3.20 -2.91
CA VAL A 6 -1.20 3.60 -3.99
C VAL A 6 -2.61 3.27 -3.52
N VAL A 7 -3.53 4.22 -3.68
CA VAL A 7 -4.95 4.03 -3.35
C VAL A 7 -5.75 4.21 -4.62
N GLU A 8 -6.55 3.20 -4.96
CA GLU A 8 -7.38 3.16 -6.15
C GLU A 8 -8.86 3.14 -5.75
N LYS A 9 -9.68 3.93 -6.45
CA LYS A 9 -11.12 3.92 -6.26
C LYS A 9 -11.75 2.99 -7.30
N GLY A 10 -12.39 1.92 -6.84
CA GLY A 10 -13.22 1.04 -7.65
C GLY A 10 -14.67 1.51 -7.75
N PRO A 11 -15.54 0.73 -8.41
CA PRO A 11 -16.96 1.08 -8.58
C PRO A 11 -17.73 1.24 -7.26
N SER A 12 -17.43 0.41 -6.27
CA SER A 12 -18.13 0.37 -4.98
C SER A 12 -17.20 0.27 -3.76
N SER A 13 -15.89 0.39 -3.96
CA SER A 13 -14.88 0.19 -2.92
C SER A 13 -13.59 0.94 -3.23
N TYR A 14 -12.65 0.89 -2.30
CA TYR A 14 -11.27 1.35 -2.47
C TYR A 14 -10.33 0.16 -2.31
N GLY A 15 -9.28 0.13 -3.13
CA GLY A 15 -8.13 -0.76 -2.99
C GLY A 15 -6.89 0.04 -2.59
N ALA A 16 -6.00 -0.55 -1.82
CA ALA A 16 -4.68 0.00 -1.56
C ALA A 16 -3.60 -1.07 -1.63
N TYR A 17 -2.40 -0.70 -2.08
CA TYR A 17 -1.23 -1.57 -2.09
C TYR A 17 0.05 -0.79 -1.83
N VAL A 18 1.09 -1.52 -1.42
CA VAL A 18 2.41 -0.97 -1.10
C VAL A 18 3.43 -1.42 -2.15
N PRO A 19 3.94 -0.53 -3.03
CA PRO A 19 4.89 -0.95 -4.07
C PRO A 19 6.17 -1.57 -3.49
N ASP A 20 6.64 -1.08 -2.35
CA ASP A 20 7.86 -1.58 -1.68
C ASP A 20 7.64 -2.89 -0.90
N LEU A 21 6.39 -3.32 -0.70
CA LEU A 21 6.04 -4.58 -0.01
C LEU A 21 5.09 -5.41 -0.90
N PRO A 22 5.61 -6.10 -1.93
CA PRO A 22 4.79 -6.89 -2.84
C PRO A 22 3.89 -7.89 -2.12
N GLY A 23 2.61 -7.89 -2.47
CA GLY A 23 1.58 -8.73 -1.82
C GLY A 23 0.92 -8.11 -0.59
N CYS A 24 1.39 -6.94 -0.11
CA CYS A 24 0.71 -6.18 0.93
C CYS A 24 -0.39 -5.30 0.32
N VAL A 25 -1.64 -5.73 0.46
CA VAL A 25 -2.83 -5.10 -0.13
C VAL A 25 -3.97 -5.01 0.88
N ALA A 26 -4.91 -4.09 0.65
CA ALA A 26 -6.14 -3.95 1.42
C ALA A 26 -7.29 -3.48 0.54
N ALA A 27 -8.53 -3.78 0.95
CA ALA A 27 -9.75 -3.26 0.32
C ALA A 27 -10.74 -2.81 1.40
N GLY A 28 -11.44 -1.70 1.18
CA GLY A 28 -12.45 -1.15 2.09
C GLY A 28 -13.56 -0.41 1.34
N GLU A 29 -14.68 -0.18 2.00
CA GLU A 29 -15.85 0.54 1.45
C GLU A 29 -15.60 2.06 1.37
N SER A 30 -14.70 2.57 2.22
CA SER A 30 -14.30 3.99 2.25
C SER A 30 -12.79 4.19 2.14
N ARG A 31 -12.40 5.43 1.81
CA ARG A 31 -10.99 5.82 1.77
C ARG A 31 -10.36 5.72 3.16
N GLU A 32 -11.09 6.11 4.19
CA GLU A 32 -10.66 6.05 5.59
C GLU A 32 -10.45 4.60 6.03
N GLU A 33 -11.37 3.71 5.68
CA GLU A 33 -11.30 2.29 6.00
C GLU A 33 -10.10 1.62 5.31
N VAL A 34 -9.92 1.82 4.00
CA VAL A 34 -8.79 1.20 3.29
C VAL A 34 -7.44 1.67 3.83
N LEU A 35 -7.35 2.93 4.29
CA LEU A 35 -6.16 3.49 4.92
C LEU A 35 -5.88 2.88 6.31
N SER A 36 -6.92 2.53 7.06
CA SER A 36 -6.76 1.79 8.32
C SER A 36 -6.27 0.37 8.04
N LEU A 37 -6.95 -0.34 7.13
CA LEU A 37 -6.67 -1.74 6.81
C LEU A 37 -5.27 -1.92 6.22
N ILE A 38 -4.83 -1.03 5.31
CA ILE A 38 -3.48 -1.15 4.74
C ILE A 38 -2.38 -0.91 5.78
N ARG A 39 -2.63 -0.06 6.79
CA ARG A 39 -1.70 0.16 7.89
C ARG A 39 -1.52 -1.11 8.73
N GLU A 40 -2.63 -1.80 9.02
CA GLU A 40 -2.61 -3.08 9.73
C GLU A 40 -1.93 -4.17 8.91
N ALA A 41 -2.24 -4.26 7.61
CA ALA A 41 -1.61 -5.20 6.69
C ALA A 41 -0.08 -5.01 6.61
N ILE A 42 0.39 -3.75 6.57
CA ILE A 42 1.82 -3.44 6.62
C ILE A 42 2.44 -3.93 7.93
N ALA A 43 1.83 -3.61 9.07
CA ALA A 43 2.35 -4.02 10.37
C ALA A 43 2.48 -5.55 10.48
N LEU A 44 1.44 -6.27 10.07
CA LEU A 44 1.41 -7.73 10.05
C LEU A 44 2.47 -8.32 9.12
N HIS A 45 2.63 -7.76 7.92
CA HIS A 45 3.63 -8.23 6.96
C HIS A 45 5.05 -8.07 7.49
N LEU A 46 5.36 -6.92 8.10
CA LEU A 46 6.68 -6.65 8.69
C LEU A 46 6.98 -7.57 9.88
N GLU A 47 5.97 -7.89 10.69
CA GLU A 47 6.09 -8.86 11.77
C GLU A 47 6.42 -10.25 11.21
N GLY A 48 5.69 -10.72 10.19
CA GLY A 48 5.95 -11.99 9.54
C GLY A 48 7.37 -12.10 8.93
N LEU A 49 7.87 -11.04 8.30
CA LEU A 49 9.25 -11.00 7.80
C LEU A 49 10.27 -11.15 8.93
N LYS A 50 10.03 -10.44 10.05
CA LYS A 50 10.90 -10.51 11.23
C LYS A 50 10.91 -11.90 11.86
N GLU A 51 9.77 -12.55 12.00
CA GLU A 51 9.64 -13.91 12.54
C GLU A 51 10.36 -14.95 11.66
N GLN A 52 10.35 -14.74 10.34
CA GLN A 52 11.04 -15.60 9.38
C GLN A 52 12.54 -15.27 9.23
N GLY A 53 13.06 -14.29 9.96
CA GLY A 53 14.45 -13.83 9.85
C GLY A 53 14.78 -13.20 8.50
N GLN A 54 13.77 -12.73 7.77
CA GLN A 54 13.93 -12.06 6.48
C GLN A 54 14.24 -10.57 6.68
N PRO A 55 15.03 -9.97 5.77
CA PRO A 55 15.29 -8.54 5.83
C PRO A 55 14.00 -7.74 5.59
N ILE A 56 13.84 -6.64 6.33
CA ILE A 56 12.76 -5.69 6.10
C ILE A 56 13.17 -4.76 4.94
N PRO A 57 12.39 -4.69 3.84
CA PRO A 57 12.68 -3.76 2.75
C PRO A 57 12.66 -2.29 3.23
N ALA A 58 13.63 -1.49 2.81
CA ALA A 58 13.59 -0.06 3.09
C ALA A 58 12.58 0.62 2.14
N PRO A 59 11.83 1.65 2.58
CA PRO A 59 10.98 2.42 1.69
C PRO A 59 11.83 3.14 0.64
N ALA A 60 11.51 2.93 -0.64
CA ALA A 60 12.25 3.49 -1.76
C ALA A 60 11.34 4.13 -2.82
N SER A 61 10.05 3.79 -2.80
CA SER A 61 9.09 4.28 -3.78
C SER A 61 8.78 5.77 -3.62
N THR A 62 8.69 6.46 -4.76
CA THR A 62 8.25 7.86 -4.89
C THR A 62 7.05 7.95 -5.81
N SER A 63 6.16 8.91 -5.58
CA SER A 63 5.03 9.23 -6.47
C SER A 63 5.29 10.52 -7.21
N ASP A 64 4.84 10.56 -8.47
CA ASP A 64 4.77 11.77 -9.27
C ASP A 64 3.51 11.73 -10.15
N HIS A 65 3.15 12.85 -10.75
CA HIS A 65 2.05 12.96 -11.71
C HIS A 65 2.61 13.48 -13.04
N VAL A 66 2.23 12.85 -14.14
CA VAL A 66 2.59 13.30 -15.48
C VAL A 66 1.33 13.81 -16.17
N GLU A 67 1.34 15.08 -16.60
CA GLU A 67 0.27 15.66 -17.40
C GLU A 67 0.40 15.20 -18.86
N VAL A 68 -0.72 14.78 -19.44
CA VAL A 68 -0.79 14.34 -20.85
C VAL A 68 -2.03 14.93 -21.50
N GLU A 69 -1.95 15.25 -22.80
CA GLU A 69 -3.13 15.62 -23.59
C GLU A 69 -3.83 14.34 -24.06
N ALA A 70 -5.08 14.16 -23.65
CA ALA A 70 -5.97 13.14 -24.20
C ALA A 70 -6.77 13.76 -25.36
N ALA A 71 -6.65 13.19 -26.55
CA ALA A 71 -7.37 13.62 -27.75
C ALA A 71 -8.89 13.43 -27.63
#